data_AF-A0A380REF7-F1
#
_entry.id   AF-A0A380REF7-F1
#
_cell.length_a   1.000
_cell.length_b   1.000
_cell.length_c   1.000
_cell.angle_alpha   90.00
_cell.angle_beta   90.00
_cell.angle_gamma   90.00
#
_symmetry.space_group_name_H-M   'P 1'
#
loop_
_entity.id
_entity.type
_entity.pdbx_description
1 polymer ?
#
loop_
_entity_poly.entity_id
_entity_poly.type
_entity_poly.pdbx_seq_one_letter_code
_entity_poly.pdbx_strand_id
1 'polypeptide(L)'
;MATKQGMCKNCGSLVMFDDRDELCECVFCNCVFPSEEAVKILENPDGYEFKNEKFEKNTTSGTKHYYSNPVMPDVVEKAVQREKTSKTQTAEAKLKPNEFEISPNDVKAPKKLMIGMIGGFVLVVAIILAIAFPLYFSRKSLNEAITSEVDMIFATNDTERNFDYKQINIYGLSCQYIKIGLSEDITEGEAQQFYTNYMNLRAAKRGFESDDVEMYIYTPGTIISVSKDGLKTDVQESVKISTPTPVPSK
;
A
#
# COMPACT_ATOMS: atom_id res chain seq x y z
N MET A 1 13.46 -16.58 -31.14
CA MET A 1 12.45 -17.32 -30.36
C MET A 1 11.34 -16.32 -30.14
N ALA A 2 10.26 -16.44 -30.91
CA ALA A 2 9.11 -15.58 -30.77
C ALA A 2 8.01 -16.39 -30.10
N THR A 3 7.54 -15.94 -28.95
CA THR A 3 6.37 -16.54 -28.30
C THR A 3 5.14 -16.22 -29.14
N LYS A 4 4.37 -17.25 -29.50
CA LYS A 4 3.08 -17.09 -30.17
C LYS A 4 1.95 -17.22 -29.16
N GLN A 5 0.86 -16.51 -29.45
CA GLN A 5 -0.38 -16.58 -28.67
C GLN A 5 -1.40 -17.42 -29.43
N GLY A 6 -2.15 -18.24 -28.70
CA GLY A 6 -3.28 -18.99 -29.21
C GLY A 6 -4.37 -19.13 -28.15
N MET A 7 -5.43 -19.86 -28.48
CA MET A 7 -6.55 -20.13 -27.60
C MET A 7 -6.73 -21.62 -27.38
N CYS A 8 -6.99 -22.01 -26.13
CA CYS A 8 -7.20 -23.40 -25.75
C CYS A 8 -8.49 -23.96 -26.37
N LYS A 9 -8.38 -25.08 -27.09
CA LYS A 9 -9.52 -25.78 -27.70
C LYS A 9 -10.52 -26.39 -26.73
N ASN A 10 -10.22 -26.39 -25.43
CA ASN A 10 -11.08 -27.01 -24.43
C ASN A 10 -11.79 -25.99 -23.54
N CYS A 11 -11.08 -24.97 -23.06
CA CYS A 11 -11.58 -24.04 -22.07
C CYS A 11 -11.54 -22.56 -22.51
N GLY A 12 -11.13 -22.27 -23.75
CA GLY A 12 -11.09 -20.91 -24.29
C GLY A 12 -10.03 -20.00 -23.66
N SER A 13 -9.20 -20.51 -22.76
CA SER A 13 -8.14 -19.71 -22.14
C SER A 13 -7.01 -19.42 -23.12
N LEU A 14 -6.39 -18.25 -22.99
CA LEU A 14 -5.20 -17.89 -23.77
C LEU A 14 -4.02 -18.80 -23.40
N VAL A 15 -3.33 -19.29 -24.43
CA VAL A 15 -2.13 -20.12 -24.31
C VAL A 15 -0.95 -19.44 -24.99
N MET A 16 0.23 -19.56 -24.39
CA MET A 16 1.50 -19.07 -24.93
C MET A 16 2.45 -20.24 -25.12
N PHE A 17 2.99 -20.37 -26.33
CA PHE A 17 3.88 -21.45 -26.73
C PHE A 17 5.02 -20.92 -27.62
N ASP A 18 6.09 -21.70 -27.74
CA ASP A 18 7.22 -21.39 -28.61
C ASP A 18 6.86 -21.69 -30.07
N ASP A 19 7.35 -20.89 -31.02
CA ASP A 19 7.05 -21.05 -32.45
C ASP A 19 7.63 -22.34 -33.06
N ARG A 20 8.49 -23.05 -32.32
CA ARG A 20 9.09 -24.34 -32.68
C ARG A 20 8.33 -25.55 -32.17
N ASP A 21 7.44 -25.36 -31.20
CA ASP A 21 6.72 -26.48 -30.60
C ASP A 21 5.50 -26.82 -31.45
N GLU A 22 5.44 -28.05 -31.96
CA GLU A 22 4.28 -28.57 -32.70
C GLU A 22 3.03 -28.70 -31.81
N LEU A 23 3.24 -28.81 -30.49
CA LEU A 23 2.21 -29.00 -29.48
C LEU A 23 2.24 -27.85 -28.47
N CYS A 24 1.06 -27.42 -28.04
CA CYS A 24 0.87 -26.48 -26.95
C CYS A 24 0.04 -27.13 -25.84
N GLU A 25 0.29 -26.72 -24.60
CA GLU A 25 -0.40 -27.19 -23.41
C GLU A 25 -1.09 -26.02 -22.69
N CYS A 26 -2.36 -26.18 -22.34
CA CYS A 26 -3.08 -25.16 -21.59
C CYS A 26 -2.78 -25.27 -20.09
N VAL A 27 -2.26 -24.20 -19.48
CA VAL A 27 -1.95 -24.14 -18.03
C VAL A 27 -3.20 -24.32 -17.15
N PHE A 28 -4.39 -23.97 -17.65
CA PHE A 28 -5.62 -23.98 -16.86
C PHE A 28 -6.34 -25.34 -16.84
N CYS A 29 -6.39 -26.03 -17.97
CA CYS A 29 -7.10 -27.31 -18.09
C CYS A 29 -6.21 -28.49 -18.46
N ASN A 30 -4.90 -28.28 -18.62
CA ASN A 30 -3.90 -29.29 -19.03
C ASN A 30 -4.19 -29.97 -20.38
N CYS A 31 -5.02 -29.36 -21.23
CA CYS A 31 -5.28 -29.88 -22.58
C CYS A 31 -4.03 -29.70 -23.45
N VAL A 32 -3.53 -30.79 -24.03
CA VAL A 32 -2.40 -30.80 -24.99
C VAL A 32 -2.95 -30.97 -26.41
N PHE A 33 -2.57 -30.08 -27.32
CA PHE A 33 -3.09 -30.06 -28.68
C PHE A 33 -2.16 -29.29 -29.64
N PRO A 34 -2.33 -29.44 -30.98
CA PRO A 34 -1.46 -28.79 -31.96
C PRO A 34 -1.44 -27.26 -31.84
N SER A 35 -0.25 -26.68 -31.86
CA SER A 35 -0.01 -25.24 -31.79
C SER A 35 -0.71 -24.45 -32.90
N GLU A 36 -0.81 -25.02 -34.11
CA GLU A 36 -1.52 -24.40 -35.24
C GLU A 36 -3.03 -24.29 -35.00
N GLU A 37 -3.62 -25.26 -34.30
CA GLU A 37 -5.05 -25.27 -33.95
C GLU A 37 -5.33 -24.14 -32.95
N ALA A 38 -4.42 -23.88 -32.02
CA ALA A 38 -4.53 -22.79 -31.04
C ALA A 38 -4.60 -21.41 -31.70
N VAL A 39 -3.81 -21.17 -32.75
CA VAL A 39 -3.84 -19.90 -33.50
C VAL A 39 -5.16 -19.74 -34.24
N LYS A 40 -5.64 -20.80 -34.91
CA LYS A 40 -6.91 -20.77 -35.66
C LYS A 40 -8.11 -20.49 -34.77
N ILE A 41 -8.13 -21.05 -33.55
CA ILE A 41 -9.21 -20.81 -32.59
C ILE A 41 -9.16 -19.36 -32.07
N LEU A 42 -7.97 -18.79 -31.90
CA LEU A 42 -7.81 -17.40 -31.50
C LEU A 42 -8.31 -16.42 -32.58
N GLU A 43 -8.16 -16.76 -33.86
CA GLU A 43 -8.64 -15.95 -34.99
C GLU A 43 -10.17 -15.97 -35.14
N ASN A 44 -10.84 -17.04 -34.69
CA ASN A 44 -12.30 -17.15 -34.72
C ASN A 44 -12.87 -17.85 -33.48
N PRO A 45 -12.90 -17.17 -32.32
CA PRO A 45 -13.32 -17.79 -31.06
C PRO A 45 -14.82 -18.06 -30.99
N ASP A 46 -15.65 -17.23 -31.64
CA ASP A 46 -17.11 -17.34 -31.62
C ASP A 46 -17.64 -18.55 -32.43
N GLY A 47 -16.81 -19.12 -33.29
CA GLY A 47 -17.15 -20.29 -34.12
C GLY A 47 -16.76 -21.64 -33.53
N TYR A 48 -16.18 -21.68 -32.32
CA TYR A 48 -15.61 -22.88 -31.74
C TYR A 48 -16.32 -23.28 -30.43
N GLU A 49 -16.72 -24.56 -30.32
CA GLU A 49 -17.40 -25.08 -29.13
C GLU A 49 -16.41 -25.63 -28.09
N PHE A 50 -16.39 -25.03 -26.90
CA PHE A 50 -15.49 -25.39 -25.80
C PHE A 50 -16.09 -26.48 -24.90
N LYS A 51 -15.55 -27.69 -24.98
CA LYS A 51 -16.08 -28.87 -24.26
C LYS A 51 -15.88 -28.85 -22.74
N ASN A 52 -14.94 -28.05 -22.24
CA ASN A 52 -14.62 -27.91 -20.81
C ASN A 52 -14.38 -29.25 -20.08
N GLU A 53 -13.72 -30.20 -20.76
CA GLU A 53 -13.34 -31.49 -20.18
C GLU A 53 -12.19 -31.30 -19.18
N LYS A 54 -12.19 -32.11 -18.11
CA LYS A 54 -11.10 -32.10 -17.11
C LYS A 54 -10.02 -33.07 -17.57
N PHE A 55 -8.83 -32.55 -17.89
CA PHE A 55 -7.66 -33.38 -18.15
C PHE A 55 -6.78 -33.47 -16.90
N GLU A 56 -6.26 -34.67 -16.64
CA GLU A 56 -5.26 -34.87 -15.60
C GLU A 56 -3.95 -34.17 -16.00
N LYS A 57 -3.24 -33.64 -14.99
CA LYS A 57 -1.96 -32.98 -15.22
C LYS A 57 -0.93 -34.04 -15.64
N ASN A 58 -0.37 -33.90 -16.83
CA ASN A 58 0.73 -34.74 -17.29
C ASN A 58 1.98 -34.49 -16.42
N THR A 59 2.15 -35.29 -15.37
CA THR A 59 3.35 -35.33 -14.51
C THR A 59 4.36 -36.38 -14.93
N THR A 60 4.05 -37.20 -15.94
CA THR A 60 4.82 -38.40 -16.31
C THR A 60 5.99 -38.12 -17.27
N SER A 61 5.89 -37.08 -18.11
CA SER A 61 6.98 -36.66 -19.00
C SER A 61 7.41 -35.25 -18.62
N GLY A 62 8.65 -35.07 -18.17
CA GLY A 62 9.23 -33.77 -17.76
C GLY A 62 9.31 -32.69 -18.85
N THR A 63 8.61 -32.85 -19.97
CA THR A 63 8.45 -31.90 -21.07
C THR A 63 7.11 -31.17 -20.91
N LYS A 64 7.19 -29.91 -20.48
CA LYS A 64 6.03 -28.99 -20.44
C LYS A 64 5.95 -28.27 -21.79
N HIS A 65 4.77 -28.26 -22.40
CA HIS A 65 4.54 -27.60 -23.71
C HIS A 65 3.90 -26.21 -23.56
N TYR A 66 4.20 -25.52 -22.45
CA TYR A 66 3.71 -24.18 -22.16
C TYR A 66 4.85 -23.28 -21.69
N TYR A 67 4.79 -22.02 -22.09
CA TYR A 67 5.77 -21.03 -21.66
C TYR A 67 5.46 -20.55 -20.24
N SER A 68 5.90 -21.30 -19.24
CA SER A 68 5.96 -20.83 -17.85
C SER A 68 7.40 -20.72 -17.39
N ASN A 69 7.81 -19.54 -16.96
CA ASN A 69 8.89 -19.44 -15.99
C ASN A 69 8.27 -19.67 -14.61
N PRO A 70 8.55 -20.79 -13.93
CA PRO A 70 8.05 -21.00 -12.59
C PRO A 70 8.64 -19.91 -11.68
N VAL A 71 7.77 -19.11 -11.06
CA VAL A 71 8.16 -18.03 -10.11
C VAL A 71 8.93 -18.61 -8.92
N MET A 72 8.77 -19.90 -8.64
CA MET A 72 9.66 -20.72 -7.82
C MET A 72 9.92 -22.05 -8.52
N PRO A 73 11.15 -22.40 -8.93
CA PRO A 73 11.46 -23.75 -9.36
C PRO A 73 11.22 -24.71 -8.18
N ASP A 74 10.59 -25.84 -8.45
CA ASP A 74 10.27 -26.85 -7.44
C ASP A 74 11.54 -27.27 -6.70
N VAL A 75 11.64 -26.86 -5.44
CA VAL A 75 12.83 -27.03 -4.61
C VAL A 75 13.08 -28.52 -4.36
N VAL A 76 12.02 -29.34 -4.45
CA VAL A 76 12.05 -30.77 -4.17
C VAL A 76 12.71 -31.54 -5.31
N GLU A 77 12.40 -31.24 -6.57
CA GLU A 77 13.06 -31.90 -7.71
C GLU A 77 14.56 -31.55 -7.78
N LYS A 78 14.92 -30.29 -7.50
CA LYS A 78 16.33 -29.91 -7.39
C LYS A 78 17.02 -30.56 -6.20
N ALA A 79 16.33 -30.75 -5.07
CA ALA A 79 16.88 -31.47 -3.92
C ALA A 79 17.08 -32.95 -4.21
N VAL A 80 16.12 -33.62 -4.86
CA VAL A 80 16.19 -35.04 -5.23
C VAL A 80 17.22 -35.28 -6.34
N GLN A 81 17.33 -34.38 -7.32
CA GLN A 81 18.40 -34.45 -8.32
C GLN A 81 19.77 -34.23 -7.69
N ARG A 82 19.91 -33.25 -6.77
CA ARG A 82 21.15 -33.05 -5.99
C ARG A 82 21.52 -34.27 -5.17
N GLU A 83 20.53 -34.93 -4.56
CA GLU A 83 20.76 -36.13 -3.74
C GLU A 83 21.14 -37.36 -4.60
N LYS A 84 20.57 -37.48 -5.81
CA LYS A 84 20.99 -38.51 -6.78
C LYS A 84 22.41 -38.25 -7.27
N THR A 85 22.75 -37.03 -7.65
CA THR A 85 24.13 -36.69 -8.04
C THR A 85 25.13 -36.81 -6.91
N SER A 86 24.75 -36.49 -5.67
CA SER A 86 25.66 -36.59 -4.51
C SER A 86 25.90 -38.02 -4.06
N LYS A 87 24.90 -38.92 -4.18
CA LYS A 87 25.05 -40.35 -3.90
C LYS A 87 25.83 -41.11 -4.98
N THR A 88 25.77 -40.69 -6.24
CA THR A 88 26.58 -41.29 -7.31
C THR A 88 28.04 -40.82 -7.29
N GLN A 89 28.33 -39.63 -6.76
CA GLN A 89 29.71 -39.11 -6.66
C GLN A 89 30.52 -39.65 -5.47
N THR A 90 29.92 -40.40 -4.55
CA THR A 90 30.60 -40.79 -3.29
C THR A 90 31.47 -42.05 -3.38
N ALA A 91 31.58 -42.71 -4.54
CA ALA A 91 32.43 -43.91 -4.66
C ALA A 91 33.81 -43.66 -5.28
N GLU A 92 34.01 -42.71 -6.22
CA GLU A 92 35.30 -42.62 -6.95
C GLU A 92 35.88 -41.23 -7.23
N ALA A 93 35.23 -40.12 -6.86
CA ALA A 93 35.77 -38.79 -7.15
C ALA A 93 36.11 -38.01 -5.87
N LYS A 94 37.25 -38.33 -5.24
CA LYS A 94 37.97 -37.36 -4.39
C LYS A 94 38.54 -36.26 -5.28
N LEU A 95 37.67 -35.39 -5.79
CA LEU A 95 38.07 -34.10 -6.31
C LEU A 95 38.64 -33.31 -5.13
N LYS A 96 39.92 -32.97 -5.19
CA LYS A 96 40.54 -32.03 -4.26
C LYS A 96 39.65 -30.79 -4.17
N PRO A 97 39.29 -30.30 -2.97
CA PRO A 97 38.51 -29.08 -2.85
C PRO A 97 39.22 -27.97 -3.60
N ASN A 98 38.48 -27.32 -4.50
CA ASN A 98 39.00 -26.22 -5.30
C ASN A 98 39.32 -25.06 -4.34
N GLU A 99 40.59 -24.69 -4.20
CA GLU A 99 41.07 -23.66 -3.26
C GLU A 99 40.46 -22.26 -3.50
N PHE A 100 39.65 -22.10 -4.55
CA PHE A 100 39.06 -20.84 -5.00
C PHE A 100 37.53 -20.74 -4.81
N GLU A 101 36.85 -21.78 -4.30
CA GLU A 101 35.44 -21.66 -3.94
C GLU A 101 35.30 -21.05 -2.53
N ILE A 102 35.33 -19.72 -2.47
CA ILE A 102 34.94 -18.99 -1.25
C ILE A 102 33.43 -19.16 -1.08
N SER A 103 33.02 -19.99 -0.12
CA SER A 103 31.63 -20.08 0.31
C SER A 103 31.19 -18.74 0.91
N PRO A 104 29.96 -18.25 0.68
CA PRO A 104 29.45 -17.00 1.30
C PRO A 104 29.56 -16.98 2.84
N ASN A 105 29.69 -18.15 3.48
CA ASN A 105 29.88 -18.30 4.91
C ASN A 105 31.33 -18.11 5.40
N ASP A 106 32.32 -18.11 4.50
CA ASP A 106 33.75 -17.93 4.83
C ASP A 106 34.18 -16.46 4.85
N VAL A 107 33.37 -15.55 4.28
CA VAL A 107 33.61 -14.10 4.36
C VAL A 107 33.00 -13.56 5.65
N LYS A 108 33.63 -13.86 6.80
CA LYS A 108 33.29 -13.17 8.06
C LYS A 108 33.82 -11.75 8.02
N ALA A 109 32.91 -10.77 8.07
CA ALA A 109 33.29 -9.37 8.21
C ALA A 109 34.21 -9.19 9.43
N PRO A 110 35.32 -8.46 9.32
CA PRO A 110 36.24 -8.27 10.43
C PRO A 110 35.51 -7.58 11.59
N LYS A 111 35.62 -8.13 12.80
CA LYS A 111 34.89 -7.65 14.00
C LYS A 111 35.04 -6.14 14.23
N LYS A 112 36.19 -5.56 13.88
CA LYS A 112 36.45 -4.11 13.95
C LYS A 112 35.54 -3.29 13.04
N LEU A 113 35.27 -3.77 11.83
CA LEU A 113 34.37 -3.13 10.87
C LEU A 113 32.92 -3.24 11.33
N MET A 114 32.52 -4.40 11.87
CA MET A 114 31.19 -4.61 12.43
C MET A 114 30.91 -3.68 13.61
N ILE A 115 31.86 -3.55 14.55
CA ILE A 115 31.76 -2.61 15.68
C ILE A 115 31.71 -1.16 15.18
N GLY A 116 32.53 -0.81 14.17
CA GLY A 116 32.50 0.52 13.55
C GLY A 116 31.15 0.86 12.91
N MET A 117 30.54 -0.10 12.19
CA MET A 117 29.19 0.09 11.61
C MET A 117 28.12 0.25 12.67
N ILE A 118 28.15 -0.59 13.73
CA ILE A 118 27.21 -0.47 14.85
C ILE A 118 27.37 0.89 15.53
N GLY A 119 28.60 1.32 15.80
CA GLY A 119 28.89 2.63 16.39
C GLY A 119 28.40 3.79 15.53
N GLY A 120 28.64 3.73 14.21
CA GLY A 120 28.15 4.72 13.26
C GLY A 120 26.62 4.78 13.22
N PHE A 121 25.95 3.63 13.21
CA PHE A 121 24.49 3.56 13.25
C PHE A 121 23.93 4.17 14.55
N VAL A 122 24.49 3.80 15.71
CA VAL A 122 24.08 4.35 17.01
C VAL A 122 24.27 5.87 17.06
N LEU A 123 25.37 6.39 16.50
CA LEU A 123 25.63 7.83 16.43
C LEU A 123 24.58 8.56 15.59
N VAL A 124 24.22 8.02 14.42
CA VAL A 124 23.17 8.61 13.57
C VAL A 124 21.82 8.59 14.29
N VAL A 125 21.46 7.48 14.93
CA VAL A 125 20.21 7.37 15.71
C VAL A 125 20.20 8.38 16.86
N ALA A 126 21.32 8.55 17.57
CA ALA A 126 21.44 9.51 18.66
C ALA A 126 21.24 10.96 18.17
N ILE A 127 21.79 11.33 17.01
CA ILE A 127 21.59 12.65 16.39
C ILE A 127 20.12 12.87 16.04
N ILE A 128 19.46 11.87 15.43
CA ILE A 128 18.04 11.96 15.09
C ILE A 128 17.20 12.16 16.35
N LEU A 129 17.45 11.39 17.41
CA LEU A 129 16.74 11.52 18.68
C LEU A 129 16.99 12.88 19.34
N ALA A 130 18.22 13.41 19.29
CA ALA A 130 18.55 14.72 19.85
C ALA A 130 17.76 15.87 19.19
N ILE A 131 17.38 15.73 17.93
CA ILE A 131 16.57 16.73 17.21
C ILE A 131 15.07 16.44 17.34
N ALA A 132 14.65 15.19 17.14
CA ALA A 132 13.24 14.80 17.10
C ALA A 132 12.57 14.91 18.48
N PHE A 133 13.30 14.61 19.56
CA PHE A 133 12.73 14.58 20.90
C PHE A 133 12.34 15.99 21.39
N PRO A 134 13.19 17.03 21.34
CA PRO A 134 12.78 18.39 21.68
C PRO A 134 11.59 18.89 20.85
N LEU A 135 11.58 18.60 19.54
CA LEU A 135 10.47 18.97 18.66
C LEU A 135 9.16 18.28 19.07
N TYR A 136 9.22 17.01 19.45
CA TYR A 136 8.07 16.26 19.95
C TYR A 136 7.52 16.86 21.25
N PHE A 137 8.37 17.17 22.23
CA PHE A 137 7.94 17.76 23.50
C PHE A 137 7.39 19.16 23.32
N SER A 138 8.03 20.01 22.50
CA SER A 138 7.53 21.35 22.18
C SER A 138 6.15 21.28 21.54
N ARG A 139 5.96 20.40 20.54
CA ARG A 139 4.66 20.17 19.91
C ARG A 139 3.61 19.67 20.91
N LYS A 140 3.96 18.69 21.72
CA LYS A 140 3.04 18.08 22.70
C LYS A 140 2.59 19.13 23.74
N SER A 141 3.53 19.88 24.30
CA SER A 141 3.25 20.94 25.27
C SER A 141 2.39 22.05 24.68
N LEU A 142 2.68 22.48 23.45
CA LEU A 142 1.86 23.48 22.76
C LEU A 142 0.43 22.98 22.52
N ASN A 143 0.28 21.74 22.05
CA ASN A 143 -1.03 21.14 21.82
C ASN A 143 -1.84 21.02 23.12
N GLU A 144 -1.22 20.55 24.19
CA GLU A 144 -1.85 20.46 25.52
C GLU A 144 -2.29 21.84 26.02
N ALA A 145 -1.44 22.86 25.89
CA ALA A 145 -1.73 24.23 26.31
C ALA A 145 -2.85 24.90 25.50
N ILE A 146 -2.97 24.60 24.20
CA ILE A 146 -4.08 25.07 23.37
C ILE A 146 -5.35 24.29 23.72
N THR A 147 -5.26 22.98 23.91
CA THR A 147 -6.40 22.11 24.20
C THR A 147 -7.03 22.43 25.57
N SER A 148 -6.24 22.84 26.57
CA SER A 148 -6.76 23.25 27.88
C SER A 148 -7.61 24.51 27.85
N GLU A 149 -7.45 25.35 26.82
CA GLU A 149 -8.16 26.62 26.66
C GLU A 149 -8.98 26.65 25.36
N VAL A 150 -9.32 25.47 24.85
CA VAL A 150 -9.95 25.31 23.54
C VAL A 150 -11.33 25.95 23.46
N ASP A 151 -12.00 26.10 24.60
CA ASP A 151 -13.29 26.81 24.69
C ASP A 151 -13.19 28.28 24.31
N MET A 152 -12.01 28.91 24.47
CA MET A 152 -11.78 30.29 24.04
C MET A 152 -11.89 30.47 22.52
N ILE A 153 -11.72 29.40 21.73
CA ILE A 153 -11.92 29.44 20.27
C ILE A 153 -13.38 29.81 19.95
N PHE A 154 -14.32 29.30 20.75
CA PHE A 154 -15.76 29.49 20.55
C PHE A 154 -16.34 30.67 21.31
N ALA A 155 -15.50 31.44 22.01
CA ALA A 155 -15.95 32.66 22.66
C ALA A 155 -16.37 33.69 21.59
N THR A 156 -17.67 33.75 21.34
CA THR A 156 -18.29 34.76 20.48
C THR A 156 -18.78 35.92 21.34
N ASN A 157 -19.00 37.08 20.72
CA ASN A 157 -19.52 38.25 21.44
C ASN A 157 -20.98 38.06 21.87
N ASP A 158 -21.69 37.10 21.27
CA ASP A 158 -23.01 36.65 21.68
C ASP A 158 -22.87 35.47 22.64
N THR A 159 -23.00 35.75 23.94
CA THR A 159 -22.74 34.86 25.08
C THR A 159 -23.62 33.59 25.19
N GLU A 160 -24.39 33.20 24.17
CA GLU A 160 -25.41 32.13 24.29
C GLU A 160 -25.30 30.98 23.29
N ARG A 161 -24.41 31.02 22.28
CA ARG A 161 -24.23 29.86 21.38
C ARG A 161 -23.37 28.78 22.04
N ASN A 162 -24.03 27.81 22.66
CA ASN A 162 -23.41 26.57 23.11
C ASN A 162 -23.73 25.45 22.11
N PHE A 163 -22.70 24.91 21.45
CA PHE A 163 -22.88 23.79 20.54
C PHE A 163 -23.05 22.49 21.34
N ASP A 164 -24.17 21.79 21.15
CA ASP A 164 -24.44 20.49 21.79
C ASP A 164 -23.34 19.46 21.53
N TYR A 165 -22.75 19.50 20.32
CA TYR A 165 -21.61 18.67 19.97
C TYR A 165 -20.52 19.50 19.30
N LYS A 166 -19.31 19.39 19.85
CA LYS A 166 -18.09 19.94 19.25
C LYS A 166 -16.95 18.93 19.31
N GLN A 167 -16.25 18.74 18.19
CA GLN A 167 -15.04 17.92 18.10
C GLN A 167 -13.89 18.77 17.56
N ILE A 168 -12.70 18.61 18.14
CA ILE A 168 -11.54 19.41 17.76
C ILE A 168 -10.34 18.49 17.55
N ASN A 169 -9.63 18.70 16.46
CA ASN A 169 -8.39 17.99 16.15
C ASN A 169 -7.34 18.99 15.69
N ILE A 170 -6.32 19.20 16.53
CA ILE A 170 -5.19 20.09 16.28
C ILE A 170 -3.97 19.24 15.89
N TYR A 171 -3.33 19.58 14.77
CA TYR A 171 -2.21 18.83 14.23
C TYR A 171 -1.20 19.73 13.49
N GLY A 172 -0.11 19.11 13.02
CA GLY A 172 1.08 19.80 12.53
C GLY A 172 2.16 19.99 13.59
N LEU A 173 3.39 20.33 13.15
CA LEU A 173 4.55 20.53 14.02
C LEU A 173 4.38 21.73 14.95
N SER A 174 3.66 22.74 14.49
CA SER A 174 3.44 24.01 15.20
C SER A 174 1.98 24.25 15.55
N CYS A 175 1.16 23.19 15.55
CA CYS A 175 -0.29 23.30 15.69
C CYS A 175 -0.87 24.28 14.65
N GLN A 176 -0.41 24.22 13.40
CA GLN A 176 -0.89 25.11 12.34
C GLN A 176 -2.19 24.62 11.69
N TYR A 177 -2.56 23.37 11.90
CA TYR A 177 -3.77 22.81 11.30
C TYR A 177 -4.78 22.49 12.40
N ILE A 178 -6.02 22.92 12.20
CA ILE A 178 -7.13 22.63 13.10
C ILE A 178 -8.35 22.17 12.30
N LYS A 179 -8.99 21.10 12.79
CA LYS A 179 -10.29 20.63 12.33
C LYS A 179 -11.29 20.78 13.46
N ILE A 180 -12.45 21.35 13.16
CA ILE A 180 -13.55 21.58 14.09
C ILE A 180 -14.79 20.89 13.51
N GLY A 181 -15.43 19.99 14.26
CA GLY A 181 -16.73 19.44 13.91
C GLY A 181 -17.80 20.04 14.81
N LEU A 182 -18.91 20.51 14.25
CA LEU A 182 -20.04 21.13 14.96
C LEU A 182 -21.35 20.44 14.60
N SER A 183 -22.31 20.40 15.54
CA SER A 183 -23.66 19.88 15.29
C SER A 183 -24.56 20.80 14.48
N GLU A 184 -24.21 22.08 14.37
CA GLU A 184 -25.04 23.12 13.76
C GLU A 184 -24.27 23.87 12.67
N ASP A 185 -25.01 24.44 11.72
CA ASP A 185 -24.44 25.31 10.71
C ASP A 185 -24.04 26.66 11.31
N ILE A 186 -22.91 27.20 10.82
CA ILE A 186 -22.36 28.47 11.24
C ILE A 186 -22.27 29.43 10.07
N THR A 187 -22.25 30.73 10.38
CA THR A 187 -22.03 31.78 9.38
C THR A 187 -20.54 31.94 9.06
N GLU A 188 -20.24 32.55 7.90
CA GLU A 188 -18.85 32.87 7.53
C GLU A 188 -18.18 33.82 8.53
N GLY A 189 -18.94 34.75 9.14
CA GLY A 189 -18.45 35.65 10.18
C GLY A 189 -18.01 34.91 11.44
N GLU A 190 -18.78 33.90 11.86
CA GLU A 190 -18.41 33.03 12.99
C GLU A 190 -17.18 32.17 12.68
N ALA A 191 -17.09 31.63 11.46
CA ALA A 191 -15.91 30.89 11.03
C ALA A 191 -14.63 31.75 11.07
N GLN A 192 -14.72 33.01 10.62
CA GLN A 192 -13.61 33.98 10.72
C GLN A 192 -13.28 34.33 12.17
N GLN A 193 -14.29 34.44 13.04
CA GLN A 193 -14.08 34.68 14.45
C GLN A 193 -13.37 33.50 15.13
N PHE A 194 -13.79 32.25 14.87
CA PHE A 194 -13.11 31.06 15.38
C PHE A 194 -11.66 31.00 14.90
N TYR A 195 -11.41 31.32 13.63
CA TYR A 195 -10.05 31.41 13.08
C TYR A 195 -9.20 32.44 13.83
N THR A 196 -9.73 33.64 14.05
CA THR A 196 -9.03 34.72 14.76
C THR A 196 -8.76 34.35 16.22
N ASN A 197 -9.75 33.80 16.91
CA ASN A 197 -9.63 33.33 18.29
C ASN A 197 -8.56 32.24 18.41
N TYR A 198 -8.54 31.29 17.48
CA TYR A 198 -7.54 30.24 17.44
C TYR A 198 -6.13 30.79 17.16
N MET A 199 -5.98 31.69 16.20
CA MET A 199 -4.72 32.37 15.90
C MET A 199 -4.16 33.09 17.13
N ASN A 200 -5.01 33.84 17.85
CA ASN A 200 -4.62 34.55 19.07
C ASN A 200 -4.22 33.59 20.19
N LEU A 201 -5.00 32.53 20.42
CA LEU A 201 -4.70 31.51 21.42
C LEU A 201 -3.36 30.83 21.11
N ARG A 202 -3.16 30.43 19.85
CA ARG A 202 -1.91 29.82 19.38
C ARG A 202 -0.73 30.76 19.54
N ALA A 203 -0.86 32.02 19.14
CA ALA A 203 0.21 33.01 19.27
C ALA A 203 0.59 33.22 20.74
N ALA A 204 -0.40 33.32 21.64
CA ALA A 204 -0.18 33.46 23.07
C ALA A 204 0.55 32.25 23.68
N LYS A 205 0.21 31.02 23.29
CA LYS A 205 0.89 29.80 23.81
C LYS A 205 2.24 29.54 23.17
N ARG A 206 2.42 29.91 21.90
CA ARG A 206 3.66 29.69 21.15
C ARG A 206 4.71 30.78 21.41
N GLY A 207 4.29 31.97 21.81
CA GLY A 207 5.14 33.12 22.09
C GLY A 207 5.50 33.96 20.86
N PHE A 208 4.89 33.70 19.70
CA PHE A 208 5.03 34.53 18.50
C PHE A 208 3.83 34.37 17.55
N GLU A 209 3.58 35.41 16.77
CA GLU A 209 2.53 35.45 15.77
C GLU A 209 2.96 34.76 14.47
N SER A 210 2.04 33.99 13.89
CA SER A 210 2.25 33.28 12.62
C SER A 210 0.88 33.06 11.99
N ASP A 211 0.71 33.60 10.79
CA ASP A 211 -0.49 33.54 9.95
C ASP A 211 -0.62 32.25 9.13
N ASP A 212 0.40 31.41 9.19
CA ASP A 212 0.41 30.07 8.60
C ASP A 212 -0.44 29.11 9.44
N VAL A 213 -1.77 29.26 9.32
CA VAL A 213 -2.79 28.43 9.95
C VAL A 213 -3.85 28.07 8.92
N GLU A 214 -4.26 26.80 8.91
CA GLU A 214 -5.42 26.33 8.17
C GLU A 214 -6.45 25.72 9.12
N MET A 215 -7.68 26.21 9.01
CA MET A 215 -8.83 25.76 9.78
C MET A 215 -9.86 25.13 8.84
N TYR A 216 -10.34 23.95 9.20
CA TYR A 216 -11.44 23.28 8.51
C TYR A 216 -12.57 23.06 9.51
N ILE A 217 -13.74 23.61 9.22
CA ILE A 217 -14.94 23.50 10.05
C ILE A 217 -15.94 22.63 9.30
N TYR A 218 -16.36 21.54 9.93
CA TYR A 218 -17.32 20.58 9.42
C TYR A 218 -18.64 20.81 10.15
N THR A 219 -19.66 21.22 9.42
CA THR A 219 -21.05 21.31 9.89
C THR A 219 -21.90 20.28 9.14
N PRO A 220 -23.17 20.04 9.53
CA PRO A 220 -24.03 19.11 8.81
C PRO A 220 -24.23 19.46 7.32
N GLY A 221 -24.28 20.75 6.98
CA GLY A 221 -24.53 21.21 5.61
C GLY A 221 -23.30 21.70 4.84
N THR A 222 -22.21 22.03 5.52
CA THR A 222 -21.08 22.73 4.88
C THR A 222 -19.72 22.33 5.45
N ILE A 223 -18.70 22.42 4.60
CA ILE A 223 -17.31 22.45 5.01
C ILE A 223 -16.77 23.85 4.75
N ILE A 224 -16.34 24.53 5.80
CA ILE A 224 -15.75 25.86 5.70
C ILE A 224 -14.24 25.72 5.92
N SER A 225 -13.45 26.16 4.95
CA SER A 225 -11.99 26.27 5.05
C SER A 225 -11.61 27.73 5.25
N VAL A 226 -10.85 28.02 6.30
CA VAL A 226 -10.34 29.36 6.60
C VAL A 226 -8.82 29.31 6.68
N SER A 227 -8.17 30.22 5.95
CA SER A 227 -6.71 30.37 5.91
C SER A 227 -6.34 31.84 5.73
N LYS A 228 -5.04 32.16 5.72
CA LYS A 228 -4.55 33.50 5.37
C LYS A 228 -5.01 34.00 3.99
N ASP A 229 -5.27 33.09 3.06
CA ASP A 229 -5.69 33.42 1.69
C ASP A 229 -7.19 33.72 1.59
N GLY A 230 -7.92 33.59 2.72
CA GLY A 230 -9.34 33.85 2.82
C GLY A 230 -10.16 32.62 3.22
N LEU A 231 -11.48 32.79 3.13
CA LEU A 231 -12.48 31.79 3.47
C LEU A 231 -13.03 31.14 2.19
N LYS A 232 -13.18 29.81 2.21
CA LYS A 232 -13.81 29.01 1.16
C LYS A 232 -14.88 28.12 1.77
N THR A 233 -16.06 28.09 1.16
CA THR A 233 -17.18 27.26 1.61
C THR A 233 -17.47 26.21 0.55
N ASP A 234 -17.50 24.94 0.96
CA ASP A 234 -17.90 23.81 0.13
C ASP A 234 -19.20 23.23 0.69
N VAL A 235 -20.26 23.24 -0.10
CA VAL A 235 -21.59 22.76 0.31
C VAL A 235 -21.62 21.26 0.06
N GLN A 236 -21.73 20.46 1.12
CA GLN A 236 -21.92 19.02 0.92
C GLN A 236 -23.34 18.78 0.42
N GLU A 237 -23.46 18.33 -0.83
CA GLU A 237 -24.73 17.77 -1.30
C GLU A 237 -25.09 16.58 -0.40
N SER A 238 -26.32 16.57 0.13
CA SER A 238 -26.78 15.46 0.96
C SER A 238 -26.70 14.16 0.15
N VAL A 239 -25.88 13.23 0.64
CA VAL A 239 -25.80 11.89 0.07
C VAL A 239 -27.17 11.25 0.24
N LYS A 240 -27.93 11.12 -0.85
CA LYS A 240 -29.20 10.39 -0.84
C LYS A 240 -28.89 8.93 -0.50
N ILE A 241 -29.11 8.56 0.76
CA ILE A 241 -29.05 7.17 1.18
C ILE A 241 -30.25 6.48 0.53
N SER A 242 -30.01 5.77 -0.57
CA SER A 242 -31.00 4.90 -1.18
C SER A 242 -31.36 3.81 -0.18
N THR A 243 -32.54 3.91 0.42
CA THR A 243 -33.09 2.84 1.26
C THR A 243 -33.23 1.58 0.41
N PRO A 244 -32.68 0.44 0.85
CA PRO A 244 -32.76 -0.80 0.08
C PRO A 244 -34.24 -1.19 -0.07
N THR A 245 -34.66 -1.43 -1.32
CA THR A 245 -36.00 -1.92 -1.63
C THR A 245 -36.24 -3.22 -0.86
N PRO A 246 -37.34 -3.35 -0.08
CA PRO A 246 -37.62 -4.59 0.63
C PRO A 246 -37.75 -5.73 -0.39
N VAL A 247 -36.91 -6.74 -0.22
CA VAL A 247 -36.94 -7.95 -1.03
C VAL A 247 -38.27 -8.67 -0.73
N PRO A 248 -39.14 -8.93 -1.71
CA PRO A 248 -40.37 -9.68 -1.46
C PRO A 248 -40.02 -11.08 -0.99
N SER A 249 -40.51 -11.46 0.19
CA SER A 249 -40.41 -12.83 0.71
C SER A 249 -41.18 -13.78 -0.22
N LYS A 250 -40.48 -14.78 -0.75
CA LYS A 250 -41.09 -15.93 -1.45
C LYS A 250 -41.61 -16.95 -0.44
#